data_AF-A0AAV5NP82-F1
#
_entry.id   AF-A0AAV5NP82-F1
#
_cell.length_a   1.000
_cell.length_b   1.000
_cell.length_c   1.000
_cell.angle_alpha   90.00
_cell.angle_beta   90.00
_cell.angle_gamma   90.00
#
_symmetry.space_group_name_H-M   'P 1'
#
loop_
_entity.id
_entity.type
_entity.pdbx_description
1 polymer ?
#
loop_
_entity_poly.entity_id
_entity_poly.type
_entity_poly.pdbx_seq_one_letter_code
_entity_poly.pdbx_strand_id
1 'polypeptide(L)' 'MTKKELDLNNWVTVIELARRYKQFSLPQLKHLIWKRREHHGLAKCYRIVGKKGYINLSLFAMWMNGELPEQNGVTDK' A
#
# COMPACT_ATOMS: atom_id res chain seq x y z
N MET A 1 9.61 6.49 10.91
CA MET A 1 8.51 5.50 10.94
C MET A 1 7.30 6.14 11.59
N THR A 2 6.19 6.23 10.87
CA THR A 2 4.93 6.80 11.34
C THR A 2 4.13 5.75 12.14
N LYS A 3 3.34 6.18 13.13
CA LYS A 3 2.52 5.28 13.97
C LYS A 3 1.61 4.34 13.15
N LYS A 4 1.19 4.76 11.96
CA LYS A 4 0.35 4.00 11.01
C LYS A 4 1.08 2.81 10.37
N GLU A 5 2.40 2.87 10.23
CA GLU A 5 3.22 1.77 9.70
C GLU A 5 3.32 0.60 10.68
N LEU A 6 3.38 0.92 11.98
CA LEU A 6 3.58 -0.03 13.07
C LEU A 6 2.29 -0.72 13.53
N ASP A 7 1.13 -0.18 13.16
CA ASP A 7 -0.17 -0.78 13.49
C ASP A 7 -0.47 -1.97 12.56
N LEU A 8 -0.28 -3.17 13.11
CA LEU A 8 -0.51 -4.44 12.42
C LEU A 8 -1.95 -4.63 11.95
N ASN A 9 -2.93 -3.97 12.59
CA ASN A 9 -4.34 -4.09 12.22
C ASN A 9 -4.64 -3.51 10.83
N ASN A 10 -3.80 -2.60 10.34
CA ASN A 10 -3.97 -1.98 9.02
C ASN A 10 -3.46 -2.85 7.88
N TRP A 11 -2.74 -3.95 8.16
CA TRP A 11 -2.16 -4.82 7.14
C TRP A 11 -3.12 -5.94 6.77
N VAL A 12 -3.60 -5.91 5.53
CA VAL A 12 -4.48 -6.95 4.98
C VAL A 12 -3.86 -7.58 3.74
N THR A 13 -4.25 -8.82 3.42
CA THR A 13 -3.82 -9.42 2.16
C THR A 13 -4.47 -8.70 0.97
N VAL A 14 -3.80 -8.71 -0.19
CA VAL A 14 -4.35 -8.11 -1.42
C VAL A 14 -5.71 -8.74 -1.81
N ILE A 15 -5.85 -10.04 -1.56
CA ILE A 15 -7.09 -10.78 -1.80
C ILE A 15 -8.20 -10.27 -0.87
N GLU A 16 -7.87 -10.03 0.40
CA GLU A 16 -8.81 -9.49 1.37
C GLU A 16 -9.20 -8.04 1.04
N LEU A 17 -8.27 -7.22 0.56
CA LEU A 17 -8.57 -5.86 0.10
C LEU A 17 -9.60 -5.88 -1.03
N ALA A 18 -9.38 -6.69 -2.07
CA ALA A 18 -10.33 -6.86 -3.17
C ALA A 18 -11.70 -7.39 -2.70
N ARG A 19 -11.70 -8.21 -1.64
CA ARG A 19 -12.94 -8.74 -1.07
C ARG A 19 -13.72 -7.66 -0.33
N ARG A 20 -13.06 -6.86 0.50
CA ARG A 20 -13.66 -5.79 1.33
C ARG A 20 -14.10 -4.59 0.50
N TYR A 21 -13.27 -4.18 -0.47
CA TYR A 21 -13.45 -2.95 -1.24
C TYR A 21 -13.71 -3.30 -2.70
N LYS A 22 -15.00 -3.43 -3.05
CA LYS A 22 -15.45 -3.89 -4.37
C LYS A 22 -15.11 -2.93 -5.51
N GLN A 23 -14.76 -1.68 -5.20
CA GLN A 23 -14.22 -0.74 -6.18
C GLN A 23 -12.87 -1.18 -6.78
N PHE A 24 -12.16 -2.10 -6.11
CA PHE A 24 -10.91 -2.66 -6.62
C PHE A 24 -11.10 -4.11 -7.03
N SER A 25 -10.75 -4.43 -8.28
CA SER A 25 -10.63 -5.83 -8.69
C SER A 25 -9.25 -6.39 -8.31
N LEU A 26 -9.20 -7.69 -8.02
CA LEU A 26 -7.94 -8.39 -7.72
C LEU A 26 -6.89 -8.27 -8.85
N PRO A 27 -7.26 -8.40 -10.15
CA PRO A 27 -6.31 -8.19 -11.24
C PRO A 27 -5.73 -6.77 -11.27
N GLN A 28 -6.56 -5.74 -11.06
CA GLN A 28 -6.10 -4.34 -11.01
C GLN A 28 -5.10 -4.13 -9.87
N LEU A 29 -5.41 -4.65 -8.67
CA LEU A 29 -4.50 -4.52 -7.53
C LEU A 29 -3.17 -5.26 -7.76
N LYS A 30 -3.19 -6.44 -8.36
CA LYS A 30 -1.97 -7.18 -8.72
C LYS A 30 -1.11 -6.38 -9.69
N HIS A 31 -1.74 -5.84 -10.74
CA HIS A 31 -1.04 -5.00 -11.72
C HIS A 31 -0.44 -3.75 -11.07
N LEU A 32 -1.20 -3.09 -10.19
CA LEU A 32 -0.74 -1.93 -9.44
C LEU A 32 0.50 -2.26 -8.59
N ILE A 33 0.46 -3.36 -7.84
CA ILE A 33 1.56 -3.82 -6.99
C ILE A 33 2.80 -4.20 -7.79
N TRP A 34 2.67 -4.59 -9.06
CA TRP A 34 3.83 -4.80 -9.94
C TRP A 34 4.56 -3.49 -10.24
N LYS A 35 3.83 -2.37 -10.38
CA LYS A 35 4.39 -1.03 -10.56
C LYS A 35 4.99 -0.43 -9.29
N ARG A 36 5.04 -1.16 -8.17
CA ARG A 36 5.66 -0.66 -6.93
C ARG A 36 7.13 -0.25 -7.08
N ARG A 37 7.83 -0.77 -8.10
CA ARG A 37 9.20 -0.36 -8.42
C ARG A 37 9.29 1.04 -9.04
N GLU A 38 8.21 1.48 -9.68
CA GLU A 38 8.09 2.80 -10.31
C GLU A 38 7.56 3.85 -9.32
N HIS A 39 6.89 3.42 -8.24
CA HIS A 39 6.27 4.29 -7.25
C HIS A 39 6.78 3.99 -5.83
N HIS A 40 7.75 4.76 -5.35
CA HIS A 40 8.36 4.57 -4.01
C HIS A 40 7.33 4.57 -2.87
N GLY A 41 6.30 5.42 -2.93
CA GLY A 41 5.20 5.43 -1.94
C GLY A 41 4.39 4.12 -1.92
N LEU A 42 4.17 3.51 -3.09
CA LEU A 42 3.48 2.22 -3.18
C LEU A 42 4.32 1.08 -2.60
N ALA A 43 5.65 1.13 -2.79
CA ALA A 43 6.57 0.19 -2.16
C ALA A 43 6.51 0.25 -0.63
N LYS A 44 6.23 1.42 -0.04
CA LYS A 44 6.07 1.59 1.41
C LYS A 44 4.77 0.95 1.94
N CYS A 45 3.70 1.06 1.15
CA CYS A 45 2.39 0.51 1.50
C CYS A 45 2.34 -1.02 1.44
N TYR A 46 3.30 -1.68 0.78
CA TYR A 46 3.25 -3.10 0.45
C TYR A 46 4.40 -3.90 1.06
N ARG A 47 4.11 -5.10 1.58
CA ARG A 47 5.11 -6.04 2.09
C ARG A 47 4.76 -7.47 1.69
N ILE A 48 5.78 -8.29 1.48
CA ILE A 48 5.63 -9.73 1.29
C ILE A 48 6.05 -10.42 2.58
N VAL A 49 5.15 -11.25 3.12
CA VAL A 49 5.43 -12.09 4.29
C VAL A 49 5.15 -13.54 3.91
N GLY A 50 6.21 -14.34 3.85
CA GLY A 50 6.16 -15.69 3.28
C GLY A 50 5.72 -15.66 1.81
N LYS A 51 4.59 -16.33 1.50
CA LYS A 51 4.02 -16.41 0.14
C LYS A 51 2.89 -15.40 -0.11
N LYS A 52 2.59 -14.52 0.85
CA LYS A 52 1.43 -13.61 0.78
C LYS A 52 1.87 -12.16 0.70
N GLY A 53 1.21 -11.41 -0.18
CA GLY A 53 1.34 -9.96 -0.28
C GLY A 53 0.35 -9.28 0.65
N TYR A 54 0.85 -8.34 1.46
CA TYR A 54 0.08 -7.53 2.37
C TYR A 54 0.19 -6.06 1.99
N ILE A 55 -0.89 -5.33 2.24
CA ILE A 55 -0.99 -3.90 1.99
C ILE A 55 -1.53 -3.22 3.25
N ASN A 56 -0.88 -2.14 3.65
CA ASN A 56 -1.34 -1.30 4.74
C ASN A 56 -2.42 -0.36 4.21
N LEU A 57 -3.65 -0.50 4.72
CA LEU A 57 -4.82 0.24 4.24
C LEU A 57 -4.67 1.75 4.43
N SER A 58 -4.18 2.19 5.60
CA SER A 58 -4.02 3.62 5.89
C SER A 58 -2.96 4.27 5.01
N LEU A 59 -1.82 3.62 4.83
CA LEU A 59 -0.76 4.13 3.95
C LEU A 59 -1.20 4.11 2.49
N PHE A 60 -1.90 3.06 2.07
CA PHE A 60 -2.41 2.95 0.70
C PHE A 60 -3.44 4.04 0.40
N ALA A 61 -4.32 4.36 1.35
CA ALA A 61 -5.25 5.48 1.23
C ALA A 61 -4.50 6.82 1.10
N MET A 62 -3.50 7.06 1.96
CA MET A 62 -2.65 8.26 1.86
C MET A 62 -1.92 8.33 0.51
N TRP A 63 -1.44 7.18 0.00
CA TRP A 63 -0.78 7.11 -1.30
C TRP A 63 -1.72 7.48 -2.45
N MET A 64 -2.95 6.95 -2.43
CA MET A 64 -3.97 7.28 -3.43
C MET A 64 -4.38 8.75 -3.39
N ASN A 65 -4.35 9.37 -2.21
CA ASN A 65 -4.62 10.80 -2.03
C ASN A 65 -3.42 11.69 -2.39
N GLY A 66 -2.23 11.13 -2.64
CA GLY A 66 -1.00 11.91 -2.86
C GLY A 66 -0.42 12.52 -1.58
N GLU A 67 -0.81 12.01 -0.42
CA GLU A 67 -0.43 12.55 0.90
C GLU A 67 0.83 11.90 1.47
N LEU A 68 1.43 10.92 0.78
CA LEU A 68 2.70 10.36 1.22
C LEU A 68 3.85 11.36 0.97
N PRO A 69 4.77 11.54 1.94
CA PRO A 69 5.95 12.41 1.77
C PRO A 69 6.74 12.10 0.50
N GLU A 70 6.84 10.81 0.14
CA GLU A 70 7.55 10.32 -1.04
C GLU A 70 6.93 10.75 -2.38
N GLN A 71 5.67 11.19 -2.39
CA GLN A 71 5.00 11.70 -3.61
C GLN A 71 5.14 13.21 -3.77
N ASN A 72 5.38 13.95 -2.68
CA ASN A 72 5.43 15.40 -2.67
C ASN A 72 6.85 15.96 -2.80
N GLY A 73 7.85 15.13 -3.11
CA GLY A 73 9.26 15.55 -3.18
C GLY A 73 9.85 15.97 -1.83
N VAL A 74 9.08 15.88 -0.75
CA VAL A 74 9.54 16.10 0.63
C VAL A 74 10.18 14.79 1.07
N THR A 75 11.45 14.62 0.74
CA THR A 75 12.30 13.66 1.43
C THR A 75 12.39 14.15 2.87
N ASP A 76 11.85 13.36 3.80
CA ASP A 76 12.01 13.54 5.25
C ASP A 76 13.50 13.84 5.52
N LYS A 77 13.81 15.09 5.88
CA LYS A 77 15.14 15.53 6.31
C LYS A 77 15.26 15.34 7.81
#